data_AF-A0A954E0K5-F1
#
_entry.id   AF-A0A954E0K5-F1
#
_cell.length_a   1.000
_cell.length_b   1.000
_cell.length_c   1.000
_cell.angle_alpha   90.00
_cell.angle_beta   90.00
_cell.angle_gamma   90.00
#
_symmetry.space_group_name_H-M   'P 1'
#
loop_
_entity.id
_entity.type
_entity.pdbx_description
1 polymer ?
#
loop_
_entity_poly.entity_id
_entity_poly.type
_entity_poly.pdbx_seq_one_letter_code
_entity_poly.pdbx_strand_id
1 'polypeptide(L)'
;MSFLRYSSFLLLLPLAACGEGPEKISAPPQPAGSGHAPMGAASGQMPNDSTHTGMQSPHGTQDLSGEAKLIASGTVELGGDFAGVAEGWLFVMTRDAETGGPGYVSKVAVADGAMNAAGHQVVPFRVSTGDFAMGAMVGDDFLLEVRYDHDGMVDSKDGNGTVTIPATSGQQDVTVLLDKVD
;
A
#
# COMPACT_ATOMS: atom_id res chain seq x y z
N MET A 1 29.56 44.99 17.87
CA MET A 1 29.36 46.01 16.82
C MET A 1 28.50 45.39 15.72
N SER A 2 27.42 46.10 15.36
CA SER A 2 26.48 46.04 14.21
C SER A 2 26.42 44.81 13.31
N PHE A 3 25.29 44.09 13.26
CA PHE A 3 24.05 44.30 12.46
C PHE A 3 24.20 43.99 10.97
N LEU A 4 23.54 42.91 10.51
CA LEU A 4 22.76 42.97 9.27
C LEU A 4 21.54 42.03 9.34
N ARG A 5 20.38 42.69 9.17
CA ARG A 5 19.02 42.16 9.06
C ARG A 5 18.69 42.08 7.56
N TYR A 6 18.04 41.00 7.12
CA TYR A 6 17.18 40.96 5.92
C TYR A 6 16.00 40.06 6.30
N SER A 7 14.87 40.62 6.77
CA SER A 7 13.80 41.28 6.03
C SER A 7 13.06 40.30 5.10
N SER A 8 11.91 39.90 5.62
CA SER A 8 10.88 39.03 5.07
C SER A 8 10.41 39.45 3.68
N PHE A 9 10.26 38.47 2.79
CA PHE A 9 9.32 38.59 1.67
C PHE A 9 8.27 37.49 1.81
N LEU A 10 7.16 37.86 2.45
CA LEU A 10 5.87 37.17 2.37
C LEU A 10 5.17 37.68 1.09
N LEU A 11 4.85 36.78 0.17
CA LEU A 11 3.91 37.05 -0.92
C LEU A 11 2.62 36.27 -0.64
N LEU A 12 1.61 37.02 -0.21
CA LEU A 12 0.24 36.59 0.00
C LEU A 12 -0.62 36.94 -1.23
N LEU A 13 -1.39 35.94 -1.71
CA LEU A 13 -2.73 36.01 -2.33
C LEU A 13 -2.86 36.43 -3.82
N PRO A 14 -3.90 36.01 -4.59
CA PRO A 14 -5.24 35.61 -4.14
C PRO A 14 -5.86 34.30 -4.69
N LEU A 15 -6.95 33.93 -4.03
CA LEU A 15 -7.92 32.87 -4.32
C LEU A 15 -8.46 32.95 -5.76
N ALA A 16 -8.42 31.82 -6.47
CA ALA A 16 -9.40 31.52 -7.50
C ALA A 16 -10.42 30.54 -6.90
N ALA A 17 -11.55 31.08 -6.48
CA ALA A 17 -12.77 30.31 -6.26
C ALA A 17 -13.72 30.58 -7.44
N CYS A 18 -14.48 29.53 -7.80
CA CYS A 18 -15.80 29.52 -8.44
C CYS A 18 -15.87 28.92 -9.86
N GLY A 19 -16.74 27.91 -9.98
CA GLY A 19 -17.30 27.30 -11.20
C GLY A 19 -16.71 25.92 -11.49
N GLU A 20 -17.43 24.81 -11.63
CA GLU A 20 -18.86 24.48 -11.67
C GLU A 20 -18.98 22.97 -11.33
N GLY A 21 -20.15 22.54 -10.84
CA GLY A 21 -20.37 21.21 -10.25
C GLY A 21 -20.30 20.02 -11.21
N PRO A 22 -20.38 18.79 -10.66
CA PRO A 22 -20.38 17.57 -11.46
C PRO A 22 -21.66 17.50 -12.31
N GLU A 23 -21.51 17.64 -13.62
CA GLU A 23 -22.55 17.25 -14.56
C GLU A 23 -22.78 15.74 -14.43
N LYS A 24 -23.98 15.39 -13.94
CA LYS A 24 -24.48 14.02 -13.90
C LYS A 24 -24.59 13.52 -15.33
N ILE A 25 -23.71 12.60 -15.69
CA ILE A 25 -23.85 11.78 -16.91
C ILE A 25 -25.10 10.91 -16.69
N SER A 26 -26.19 11.27 -17.35
CA SER A 26 -27.42 10.48 -17.37
C SER A 26 -27.14 9.13 -18.02
N ALA A 27 -27.45 8.07 -17.28
CA ALA A 27 -27.51 6.70 -17.76
C ALA A 27 -28.58 6.53 -18.87
N PRO A 28 -28.41 5.53 -19.76
CA PRO A 28 -29.28 5.32 -20.92
C PRO A 28 -30.74 4.97 -20.56
N PRO A 29 -31.70 5.21 -21.47
CA PRO A 29 -33.14 5.08 -21.21
C PRO A 29 -33.56 3.62 -20.96
N GLN A 30 -34.31 3.42 -19.88
CA GLN A 30 -35.04 2.17 -19.62
C GLN A 30 -36.19 2.01 -20.63
N PRO A 31 -36.35 0.85 -21.29
CA PRO A 31 -37.58 0.54 -21.99
C PRO A 31 -38.71 0.28 -21.00
N ALA A 32 -39.83 0.95 -21.25
CA ALA A 32 -41.11 0.74 -20.61
C ALA A 32 -41.54 -0.74 -20.72
N GLY A 33 -41.65 -1.40 -19.57
CA GLY A 33 -42.32 -2.70 -19.41
C GLY A 33 -43.47 -2.54 -18.43
N SER A 34 -44.67 -2.41 -18.98
CA SER A 34 -45.95 -2.25 -18.30
C SER A 34 -46.33 -3.46 -17.43
N GLY A 35 -46.97 -3.21 -16.29
CA GLY A 35 -47.86 -4.19 -15.67
C GLY A 35 -47.99 -4.15 -14.15
N HIS A 36 -48.53 -3.07 -13.59
CA HIS A 36 -49.14 -3.13 -12.26
C HIS A 36 -50.58 -3.66 -12.41
N ALA A 37 -50.92 -4.68 -11.64
CA ALA A 37 -52.29 -4.91 -11.19
C ALA A 37 -52.25 -5.23 -9.69
N PRO A 38 -52.98 -4.49 -8.82
CA PRO A 38 -53.02 -4.76 -7.39
C PRO A 38 -54.27 -5.56 -6.97
N MET A 39 -54.13 -6.16 -5.78
CA MET A 39 -55.14 -6.65 -4.81
C MET A 39 -55.79 -8.03 -5.00
N GLY A 40 -55.62 -8.86 -3.96
CA GLY A 40 -56.44 -10.02 -3.61
C GLY A 40 -55.81 -10.86 -2.48
N ALA A 41 -56.34 -10.73 -1.27
CA ALA A 41 -55.88 -11.41 -0.05
C ALA A 41 -56.45 -12.83 0.09
N ALA A 42 -55.70 -13.77 0.70
CA ALA A 42 -56.21 -14.75 1.66
C ALA A 42 -55.07 -15.61 2.26
N SER A 43 -55.22 -15.89 3.54
CA SER A 43 -54.32 -16.54 4.49
C SER A 43 -53.98 -18.01 4.18
N GLY A 44 -52.74 -18.41 4.50
CA GLY A 44 -52.32 -19.81 4.56
C GLY A 44 -51.07 -19.97 5.43
N GLN A 45 -51.21 -20.67 6.56
CA GLN A 45 -50.20 -20.98 7.58
C GLN A 45 -49.24 -22.10 7.10
N MET A 46 -47.91 -21.89 7.27
CA MET A 46 -46.75 -22.81 7.52
C MET A 46 -46.61 -24.15 6.73
N PRO A 47 -45.39 -24.70 6.47
CA PRO A 47 -44.20 -24.65 7.34
C PRO A 47 -42.83 -24.44 6.67
N ASN A 48 -41.87 -24.17 7.55
CA ASN A 48 -40.42 -24.25 7.41
C ASN A 48 -39.95 -25.52 6.67
N ASP A 49 -39.25 -25.41 5.54
CA ASP A 49 -38.19 -26.36 5.15
C ASP A 49 -37.26 -25.86 4.01
N SER A 50 -36.00 -25.63 4.39
CA SER A 50 -34.74 -26.02 3.74
C SER A 50 -34.71 -26.26 2.22
N THR A 51 -34.21 -25.29 1.44
CA THR A 51 -33.17 -25.51 0.39
C THR A 51 -32.78 -24.17 -0.25
N HIS A 52 -31.91 -23.41 0.41
CA HIS A 52 -31.08 -22.44 -0.32
C HIS A 52 -29.90 -23.23 -0.92
N THR A 53 -30.10 -23.76 -2.12
CA THR A 53 -29.00 -24.08 -3.03
C THR A 53 -28.29 -22.78 -3.38
N GLY A 54 -27.36 -22.37 -2.52
CA GLY A 54 -26.37 -21.36 -2.84
C GLY A 54 -25.56 -21.87 -4.02
N MET A 55 -25.71 -21.24 -5.18
CA MET A 55 -24.79 -21.39 -6.28
C MET A 55 -23.41 -20.97 -5.74
N GLN A 56 -22.53 -21.95 -5.50
CA GLN A 56 -21.14 -21.69 -5.20
C GLN A 56 -20.56 -20.94 -6.41
N SER A 57 -20.07 -19.73 -6.17
CA SER A 57 -19.22 -19.04 -7.14
C SER A 57 -18.03 -19.94 -7.48
N PRO A 58 -17.70 -20.16 -8.76
CA PRO A 58 -16.64 -21.08 -9.19
C PRO A 58 -15.22 -20.53 -8.96
N HIS A 59 -15.09 -19.31 -8.44
CA HIS A 59 -13.84 -18.78 -7.94
C HIS A 59 -13.82 -19.08 -6.44
N GLY A 60 -12.94 -20.01 -6.04
CA GLY A 60 -12.74 -20.34 -4.63
C GLY A 60 -12.66 -19.05 -3.82
N THR A 61 -13.62 -18.88 -2.91
CA THR A 61 -13.48 -17.92 -1.83
C THR A 61 -12.26 -18.35 -1.04
N GLN A 62 -11.11 -17.78 -1.37
CA GLN A 62 -10.02 -17.74 -0.40
C GLN A 62 -10.61 -17.08 0.83
N ASP A 63 -10.51 -17.81 1.93
CA ASP A 63 -10.82 -17.28 3.23
C ASP A 63 -9.84 -16.13 3.53
N LEU A 64 -10.23 -14.91 3.14
CA LEU A 64 -9.52 -13.69 3.51
C LEU A 64 -9.80 -13.29 4.97
N SER A 65 -10.46 -14.16 5.76
CA SER A 65 -10.59 -13.95 7.21
C SER A 65 -9.38 -14.45 8.01
N GLY A 66 -8.37 -15.02 7.34
CA GLY A 66 -7.08 -15.31 7.94
C GLY A 66 -6.38 -14.01 8.35
N GLU A 67 -6.24 -13.79 9.66
CA GLU A 67 -5.45 -12.70 10.23
C GLU A 67 -4.14 -12.50 9.45
N ALA A 68 -3.85 -11.26 9.04
CA ALA A 68 -2.68 -10.94 8.22
C ALA A 68 -1.39 -11.39 8.92
N LYS A 69 -0.87 -12.54 8.50
CA LYS A 69 0.33 -13.15 9.07
C LYS A 69 1.54 -12.27 8.75
N LEU A 70 2.31 -11.95 9.79
CA LEU A 70 3.60 -11.28 9.67
C LEU A 70 4.57 -12.15 8.87
N ILE A 71 5.22 -11.54 7.87
CA ILE A 71 6.29 -12.16 7.08
C ILE A 71 7.65 -11.65 7.56
N ALA A 72 7.81 -10.33 7.68
CA ALA A 72 9.02 -9.73 8.22
C ALA A 72 8.73 -8.35 8.83
N SER A 73 9.50 -7.94 9.82
CA SER A 73 9.53 -6.56 10.30
C SER A 73 10.92 -6.14 10.69
N GLY A 74 11.14 -4.82 10.75
CA GLY A 74 12.45 -4.28 11.05
C GLY A 74 12.55 -2.79 10.79
N THR A 75 13.77 -2.34 10.55
CA THR A 75 14.08 -0.95 10.22
C THR A 75 14.99 -0.87 9.00
N VAL A 76 14.78 0.18 8.21
CA VAL A 76 15.69 0.60 7.15
C VAL A 76 16.41 1.85 7.63
N GLU A 77 17.72 1.80 7.74
CA GLU A 77 18.58 2.95 7.97
C GLU A 77 19.03 3.52 6.63
N LEU A 78 18.76 4.81 6.39
CA LEU A 78 19.19 5.51 5.19
C LEU A 78 20.62 6.03 5.38
N GLY A 79 21.55 5.49 4.61
CA GLY A 79 22.97 5.84 4.63
C GLY A 79 23.42 6.60 3.38
N GLY A 80 24.66 7.09 3.42
CA GLY A 80 25.35 7.76 2.31
C GLY A 80 24.50 8.85 1.64
N ASP A 81 24.23 8.69 0.35
CA ASP A 81 23.44 9.65 -0.46
C ASP A 81 21.98 9.79 0.04
N PHE A 82 21.45 8.82 0.78
CA PHE A 82 20.09 8.82 1.30
C PHE A 82 19.97 9.36 2.73
N ALA A 83 21.07 9.58 3.45
CA ALA A 83 21.07 9.93 4.88
C ALA A 83 20.32 11.23 5.22
N GLY A 84 20.23 12.17 4.27
CA GLY A 84 19.55 13.45 4.43
C GLY A 84 18.16 13.55 3.81
N VAL A 85 17.62 12.45 3.27
CA VAL A 85 16.33 12.46 2.58
C VAL A 85 15.17 12.55 3.58
N ALA A 86 14.29 13.53 3.38
CA ALA A 86 13.11 13.76 4.24
C ALA A 86 11.79 13.28 3.62
N GLU A 87 11.77 13.02 2.32
CA GLU A 87 10.57 12.72 1.53
C GLU A 87 10.79 11.54 0.59
N GLY A 88 9.72 10.93 0.12
CA GLY A 88 9.76 9.75 -0.75
C GLY A 88 9.28 8.49 -0.05
N TRP A 89 9.49 7.35 -0.70
CA TRP A 89 8.90 6.07 -0.33
C TRP A 89 9.95 4.96 -0.32
N LEU A 90 9.82 4.07 0.65
CA LEU A 90 10.51 2.79 0.69
C LEU A 90 9.55 1.69 0.28
N PHE A 91 9.97 0.89 -0.69
CA PHE A 91 9.32 -0.34 -1.08
C PHE A 91 10.10 -1.50 -0.52
N VAL A 92 9.50 -2.19 0.46
CA VAL A 92 10.07 -3.38 1.08
C VAL A 92 9.35 -4.60 0.50
N MET A 93 10.08 -5.38 -0.28
CA MET A 93 9.53 -6.45 -1.11
C MET A 93 10.14 -7.79 -0.71
N THR A 94 9.34 -8.84 -0.73
CA THR A 94 9.85 -10.20 -0.63
C THR A 94 10.05 -10.79 -2.02
N ARG A 95 11.11 -11.57 -2.20
CA ARG A 95 11.33 -12.42 -3.36
C ARG A 95 11.60 -13.84 -2.92
N ASP A 96 11.04 -14.79 -3.65
CA ASP A 96 11.32 -16.19 -3.44
C ASP A 96 12.82 -16.46 -3.59
N ALA A 97 13.43 -17.17 -2.62
CA ALA A 97 14.87 -17.37 -2.60
C ALA A 97 15.37 -18.30 -3.73
N GLU A 98 14.54 -19.22 -4.21
CA GLU A 98 14.91 -20.19 -5.25
C GLU A 98 14.72 -19.63 -6.65
N THR A 99 13.58 -18.97 -6.89
CA THR A 99 13.15 -18.51 -8.21
C THR A 99 13.39 -17.02 -8.45
N GLY A 100 13.61 -16.23 -7.40
CA GLY A 100 13.67 -14.76 -7.47
C GLY A 100 12.32 -14.10 -7.76
N GLY A 101 11.23 -14.88 -7.80
CA GLY A 101 9.89 -14.41 -8.11
C GLY A 101 9.36 -13.42 -7.06
N PRO A 102 8.59 -12.39 -7.46
CA PRO A 102 8.07 -11.40 -6.53
C PRO A 102 7.00 -12.00 -5.61
N GLY A 103 7.02 -11.59 -4.35
CA GLY A 103 6.04 -11.96 -3.33
C GLY A 103 5.17 -10.78 -2.92
N TYR A 104 5.37 -10.31 -1.69
CA TYR A 104 4.59 -9.24 -1.06
C TYR A 104 5.38 -7.94 -1.01
N VAL A 105 4.67 -6.81 -1.10
CA VAL A 105 5.26 -5.47 -1.10
C VAL A 105 4.58 -4.59 -0.06
N SER A 106 5.38 -4.06 0.85
CA SER A 106 5.00 -3.01 1.77
C SER A 106 5.57 -1.67 1.29
N LYS A 107 4.73 -0.63 1.32
CA LYS A 107 5.10 0.74 0.96
C LYS A 107 5.08 1.60 2.22
N VAL A 108 6.21 2.20 2.55
CA VAL A 108 6.38 3.02 3.77
C VAL A 108 6.91 4.40 3.39
N ALA A 109 6.38 5.47 3.99
CA ALA A 109 6.90 6.81 3.73
C ALA A 109 8.20 7.04 4.49
N VAL A 110 9.18 7.70 3.88
CA VAL A 110 10.42 8.08 4.57
C VAL A 110 10.12 8.99 5.77
N ALA A 111 9.10 9.82 5.64
CA ALA A 111 8.62 10.72 6.70
C ALA A 111 8.10 9.99 7.96
N ASP A 112 7.80 8.69 7.88
CA ASP A 112 7.39 7.89 9.04
C ASP A 112 8.58 7.46 9.92
N GLY A 113 9.81 7.67 9.45
CA GLY A 113 11.03 7.37 10.18
C GLY A 113 11.45 8.45 11.18
N ALA A 114 12.41 8.11 12.04
CA ALA A 114 13.02 9.01 12.99
C ALA A 114 14.54 9.10 12.78
N MET A 115 15.11 10.26 13.09
CA MET A 115 16.57 10.44 13.06
C MET A 115 17.21 9.70 14.24
N ASN A 116 18.21 8.87 13.97
CA ASN A 116 19.03 8.23 15.00
C ASN A 116 20.13 9.18 15.53
N ALA A 117 20.91 8.72 16.52
CA ALA A 117 21.98 9.52 17.11
C ALA A 117 23.15 9.84 16.15
N ALA A 118 23.30 9.07 15.07
CA ALA A 118 24.27 9.33 14.01
C ALA A 118 23.75 10.36 12.98
N GLY A 119 22.48 10.78 13.10
CA GLY A 119 21.85 11.69 12.15
C GLY A 119 21.38 10.99 10.88
N HIS A 120 21.13 9.68 10.92
CA HIS A 120 20.53 8.94 9.82
C HIS A 120 19.03 8.75 10.05
N GLN A 121 18.25 8.84 8.98
CA GLN A 121 16.83 8.54 8.99
C GLN A 121 16.63 7.02 9.12
N VAL A 122 15.87 6.58 10.13
CA VAL A 122 15.56 5.17 10.41
C VAL A 122 14.06 4.97 10.27
N VAL A 123 13.66 4.21 9.25
CA VAL A 123 12.26 4.00 8.87
C VAL A 123 11.83 2.59 9.27
N PRO A 124 10.81 2.43 10.15
CA PRO A 124 10.30 1.12 10.50
C PRO A 124 9.50 0.52 9.35
N PHE A 125 9.59 -0.80 9.14
CA PHE A 125 8.78 -1.50 8.15
C PHE A 125 8.15 -2.77 8.71
N ARG A 126 7.05 -3.17 8.06
CA ARG A 126 6.38 -4.44 8.26
C ARG A 126 5.88 -4.96 6.92
N VAL A 127 6.16 -6.23 6.64
CA VAL A 127 5.61 -6.98 5.51
C VAL A 127 4.79 -8.13 6.06
N SER A 128 3.60 -8.32 5.52
CA SER A 128 2.63 -9.31 5.92
C SER A 128 1.83 -9.81 4.73
N THR A 129 1.13 -10.91 4.91
CA THR A 129 0.24 -11.48 3.88
C THR A 129 -0.97 -10.59 3.56
N GLY A 130 -1.24 -9.55 4.36
CA GLY A 130 -2.24 -8.53 4.08
C GLY A 130 -1.74 -7.36 3.23
N ASP A 131 -0.44 -7.31 2.92
CA ASP A 131 0.15 -6.31 2.04
C ASP A 131 -0.04 -6.68 0.56
N PHE A 132 0.39 -5.80 -0.35
CA PHE A 132 0.15 -5.99 -1.78
C PHE A 132 0.94 -7.19 -2.32
N ALA A 133 0.23 -8.19 -2.83
CA ALA A 133 0.84 -9.35 -3.48
C ALA A 133 1.12 -9.06 -4.97
N MET A 134 2.39 -9.14 -5.36
CA MET A 134 2.86 -8.99 -6.75
C MET A 134 3.05 -10.32 -7.47
N GLY A 135 3.03 -11.44 -6.74
CA GLY A 135 3.22 -12.76 -7.32
C GLY A 135 2.83 -13.89 -6.36
N ALA A 136 3.59 -14.99 -6.42
CA ALA A 136 3.32 -16.17 -5.61
C ALA A 136 3.67 -15.93 -4.13
N MET A 137 3.10 -16.75 -3.25
CA MET A 137 3.53 -16.77 -1.85
C MET A 137 5.02 -17.13 -1.78
N VAL A 138 5.78 -16.39 -0.98
CA VAL A 138 7.18 -16.75 -0.67
C VAL A 138 7.23 -17.90 0.31
N GLY A 139 8.26 -18.74 0.18
CA GLY A 139 8.56 -19.80 1.13
C GLY A 139 9.06 -19.29 2.49
N ASP A 140 9.47 -20.21 3.36
CA ASP A 140 10.03 -19.87 4.67
C ASP A 140 11.32 -19.06 4.55
N ASP A 141 12.18 -19.39 3.59
CA ASP A 141 13.36 -18.60 3.25
C ASP A 141 13.09 -17.73 2.02
N PHE A 142 13.45 -16.46 2.10
CA PHE A 142 13.22 -15.49 1.03
C PHE A 142 14.31 -14.41 1.02
N LEU A 143 14.29 -13.58 -0.01
CA LEU A 143 15.11 -12.39 -0.12
C LEU A 143 14.25 -11.16 0.17
N LEU A 144 14.71 -10.31 1.08
CA LEU A 144 14.12 -9.00 1.34
C LEU A 144 14.83 -7.96 0.47
N GLU A 145 14.11 -7.40 -0.48
CA GLU A 145 14.58 -6.31 -1.34
C GLU A 145 13.98 -4.99 -0.83
N VAL A 146 14.84 -4.01 -0.56
CA VAL A 146 14.42 -2.65 -0.19
C VAL A 146 14.83 -1.70 -1.29
N ARG A 147 13.87 -0.91 -1.79
CA ARG A 147 14.09 0.12 -2.80
C ARG A 147 13.59 1.47 -2.30
N TYR A 148 14.40 2.50 -2.48
CA TYR A 148 13.96 3.88 -2.32
C TYR A 148 13.46 4.43 -3.64
N ASP A 149 12.39 5.22 -3.58
CA ASP A 149 11.84 5.97 -4.70
C ASP A 149 11.36 7.34 -4.24
N HIS A 150 11.81 8.40 -4.91
CA HIS A 150 11.41 9.77 -4.56
C HIS A 150 9.96 10.09 -4.94
N ASP A 151 9.51 9.64 -6.10
CA ASP A 151 8.20 9.97 -6.69
C ASP A 151 7.10 9.00 -6.23
N GLY A 152 7.49 7.90 -5.59
CA GLY A 152 6.59 6.88 -5.08
C GLY A 152 6.08 5.90 -6.15
N MET A 153 6.82 5.77 -7.25
CA MET A 153 6.49 4.92 -8.40
C MET A 153 7.50 3.78 -8.55
N VAL A 154 7.11 2.53 -8.29
CA VAL A 154 7.99 1.33 -8.30
C VAL A 154 8.88 1.17 -9.56
N ASP A 155 8.49 1.80 -10.68
CA ASP A 155 9.15 1.70 -12.00
C ASP A 155 10.15 2.83 -12.33
N SER A 156 10.40 3.81 -11.43
CA SER A 156 11.41 4.84 -11.71
C SER A 156 12.78 4.18 -11.90
N LYS A 157 13.54 4.56 -12.93
CA LYS A 157 14.87 3.98 -13.24
C LYS A 157 16.03 4.82 -12.72
N ASP A 158 15.75 6.05 -12.29
CA ASP A 158 16.78 7.00 -11.87
C ASP A 158 16.86 7.03 -10.34
N GLY A 159 18.03 6.69 -9.79
CA GLY A 159 18.35 6.91 -8.37
C GLY A 159 17.96 5.81 -7.38
N ASN A 160 17.62 4.59 -7.84
CA ASN A 160 17.19 3.52 -6.95
C ASN A 160 18.36 2.88 -6.19
N GLY A 161 18.58 3.33 -4.96
CA GLY A 161 19.25 2.49 -3.96
C GLY A 161 18.44 1.21 -3.82
N THR A 162 19.08 0.06 -4.09
CA THR A 162 18.46 -1.26 -3.93
C THR A 162 19.39 -2.13 -3.10
N VAL A 163 18.87 -2.69 -2.01
CA VAL A 163 19.60 -3.65 -1.19
C VAL A 163 18.76 -4.91 -1.09
N THR A 164 19.41 -6.06 -1.26
CA THR A 164 18.78 -7.37 -1.12
C THR A 164 19.52 -8.15 -0.04
N ILE A 165 18.79 -8.64 0.96
CA ILE A 165 19.34 -9.47 2.03
C ILE A 165 18.52 -10.74 2.22
N PRO A 166 19.12 -11.86 2.67
CA PRO A 166 18.37 -13.04 3.04
C PRO A 166 17.56 -12.80 4.33
N ALA A 167 16.35 -13.37 4.39
CA ALA A 167 15.47 -13.31 5.55
C ALA A 167 14.58 -14.57 5.62
N THR A 168 13.98 -14.78 6.80
CA THR A 168 13.12 -15.94 7.06
C THR A 168 11.72 -15.49 7.54
N SER A 169 10.68 -16.24 7.20
CA SER A 169 9.29 -15.91 7.51
C SER A 169 9.07 -15.81 9.02
N GLY A 170 8.45 -14.71 9.45
CA GLY A 170 8.22 -14.37 10.85
C GLY A 170 9.40 -13.66 11.53
N GLN A 171 10.49 -13.38 10.80
CA GLN A 171 11.64 -12.68 11.35
C GLN A 171 11.29 -11.24 11.72
N GLN A 172 11.77 -10.81 12.89
CA GLN A 172 11.58 -9.48 13.44
C GLN A 172 12.94 -8.81 13.63
N ASP A 173 12.92 -7.49 13.82
CA ASP A 173 14.11 -6.68 14.09
C ASP A 173 15.20 -6.77 13.01
N VAL A 174 14.78 -7.00 11.76
CA VAL A 174 15.68 -6.96 10.60
C VAL A 174 16.22 -5.54 10.44
N THR A 175 17.54 -5.38 10.32
CA THR A 175 18.15 -4.07 10.05
C THR A 175 18.71 -4.07 8.64
N VAL A 176 18.26 -3.10 7.83
CA VAL A 176 18.73 -2.91 6.45
C VAL A 176 19.41 -1.56 6.36
N LEU A 177 20.67 -1.53 5.95
CA LEU A 177 21.32 -0.27 5.57
C LEU A 177 21.10 -0.07 4.08
N LEU A 178 20.35 0.97 3.72
CA LEU A 178 20.18 1.39 2.33
C LEU A 178 21.19 2.49 2.02
N ASP A 179 22.20 2.13 1.26
CA ASP A 179 23.20 3.05 0.73
C ASP A 179 23.21 2.93 -0.80
N LYS A 180 23.68 3.98 -1.47
CA LYS A 180 23.85 3.93 -2.92
C LYS A 180 25.11 3.13 -3.22
N VAL A 181 24.98 2.13 -4.09
CA VAL A 181 26.14 1.39 -4.61
C VAL A 181 26.69 2.17 -5.79
N ASP A 182 27.95 2.62 -5.68
CA ASP A 182 28.71 3.28 -6.75
C ASP A 182 28.90 2.39 -7.99
#